data_AF-A0A4Y2QKX9-F1
#
_entry.id   AF-A0A4Y2QKX9-F1
#
_cell.length_a   1.000
_cell.length_b   1.000
_cell.length_c   1.000
_cell.angle_alpha   90.00
_cell.angle_beta   90.00
_cell.angle_gamma   90.00
#
_symmetry.space_group_name_H-M   'P 1'
#
loop_
_entity.id
_entity.type
_entity.pdbx_description
1 polymer ?
#
loop_
_entity_poly.entity_id
_entity_poly.type
_entity_poly.pdbx_seq_one_letter_code
_entity_poly.pdbx_strand_id
1 'polypeptide(L)'
;MHQNNYSSFRRFDNTPYQKAQTARRNMIERTDLEPVSCVYLFQLFPFSIAFDRTMTIREVGEKIRELFGGEEMVGLPVETFFLIHRPRVIFTWANIYILQKVVVELECLNSHFTKHPICDRRNSASTRNLLLKGQMRLIEEWDAIIYLCVPLLSNLQEMQEVGLYLTDLCLHDSSREIVLAGWQHGARLEISYEKQEERSRKLEQNLKKADEWKQKGDDLLYSMIPKAVALRLRNGEDAIETCESFDDVTVLFGEIVEFAELCARLTAMEAVTCINDVFSLFDKVTDAYNVFKVETVGQVYMLVSGAPERRPDHAQNVARAALDMIAQVSKMTTSDGENVLVRIGETISVNQRTMI
;
A
#
# COMPACT_ATOMS: atom_id res chain seq x y z
N MET A 1 16.61 57.01 -17.97
CA MET A 1 15.22 57.47 -17.98
C MET A 1 14.33 56.29 -18.33
N HIS A 2 13.76 55.63 -17.34
CA HIS A 2 12.87 54.47 -17.53
C HIS A 2 11.46 54.94 -17.91
N GLN A 3 10.93 54.46 -19.03
CA GLN A 3 9.56 54.69 -19.46
C GLN A 3 8.60 53.71 -18.75
N ASN A 4 7.56 54.27 -18.14
CA ASN A 4 6.42 53.56 -17.56
C ASN A 4 5.58 52.87 -18.65
N ASN A 5 5.52 51.55 -18.61
CA ASN A 5 4.61 50.72 -19.42
C ASN A 5 3.51 50.12 -18.54
N TYR A 6 2.49 50.91 -18.16
CA TYR A 6 1.24 50.36 -17.61
C TYR A 6 0.06 51.28 -17.90
N SER A 7 -0.73 50.95 -18.94
CA SER A 7 -2.20 50.94 -18.90
C SER A 7 -2.78 50.78 -20.31
N SER A 8 -3.13 49.55 -20.69
CA SER A 8 -4.10 49.29 -21.76
C SER A 8 -5.15 48.35 -21.18
N PHE A 9 -6.09 48.91 -20.40
CA PHE A 9 -7.33 48.22 -20.07
C PHE A 9 -8.15 48.13 -21.35
N ARG A 10 -8.15 46.95 -21.98
CA ARG A 10 -9.07 46.64 -23.09
C ARG A 10 -10.51 46.87 -22.60
N ARG A 11 -11.21 47.85 -23.16
CA ARG A 11 -12.67 48.01 -22.97
C ARG A 11 -13.33 46.77 -23.57
N PHE A 12 -13.86 45.90 -22.72
CA PHE A 12 -14.60 44.72 -23.13
C PHE A 12 -15.98 45.14 -23.63
N ASP A 13 -16.24 44.97 -24.93
CA ASP A 13 -17.53 45.29 -25.54
C ASP A 13 -18.52 44.13 -25.33
N ASN A 14 -19.48 44.35 -24.44
CA ASN A 14 -20.49 43.35 -24.06
C ASN A 14 -21.76 43.40 -24.94
N THR A 15 -21.80 44.25 -25.98
CA THR A 15 -22.97 44.37 -26.86
C THR A 15 -23.35 43.09 -27.61
N PRO A 16 -22.42 42.20 -28.05
CA PRO A 16 -22.79 40.96 -28.74
C PRO A 16 -23.50 39.97 -27.80
N TYR A 17 -23.02 39.87 -26.55
CA TYR A 17 -23.63 39.02 -25.52
C TYR A 17 -25.04 39.49 -25.16
N GLN A 18 -25.23 40.80 -24.98
CA GLN A 18 -26.55 41.38 -24.72
C GLN A 18 -27.52 41.12 -25.89
N LYS A 19 -27.07 41.30 -27.14
CA LYS A 19 -27.90 40.98 -28.32
C LYS A 19 -28.28 39.50 -28.40
N ALA A 20 -27.35 38.59 -28.10
CA ALA A 20 -27.63 37.16 -28.07
C ALA A 20 -28.61 36.78 -26.94
N GLN A 21 -28.52 37.43 -25.78
CA GLN A 21 -29.44 37.24 -24.67
C GLN A 21 -30.85 37.73 -25.01
N THR A 22 -30.99 38.89 -25.64
CA THR A 22 -32.28 39.42 -26.10
C THR A 22 -32.88 38.57 -27.21
N ALA A 23 -32.06 38.09 -28.16
CA ALA A 23 -32.53 37.19 -29.23
C ALA A 23 -33.08 35.86 -28.67
N ARG A 24 -32.43 35.28 -27.64
CA ARG A 24 -32.93 34.08 -26.96
C ARG A 24 -34.25 34.34 -26.23
N ARG A 25 -34.39 35.48 -25.55
CA ARG A 25 -35.64 35.88 -24.87
C ARG A 25 -36.79 35.99 -25.87
N ASN A 26 -36.56 36.68 -26.98
CA ASN A 26 -37.56 36.86 -28.05
C ASN A 26 -37.92 35.54 -28.78
N MET A 27 -37.05 34.53 -28.73
CA MET A 27 -37.32 33.22 -29.34
C MET A 27 -38.24 32.36 -28.46
N ILE A 28 -38.16 32.51 -27.13
CA ILE A 28 -39.03 31.83 -26.16
C ILE A 28 -40.44 32.46 -26.17
N GLU A 29 -40.55 33.78 -26.36
CA GLU A 29 -41.83 34.48 -26.51
C GLU A 29 -42.60 34.09 -27.79
N ARG A 30 -41.99 33.33 -28.71
CA ARG A 30 -42.59 32.92 -30.00
C ARG A 30 -43.18 31.51 -29.99
N THR A 31 -43.10 30.78 -28.89
CA THR A 31 -43.69 29.44 -28.82
C THR A 31 -45.09 29.51 -28.21
N ASP A 32 -46.11 29.58 -29.07
CA ASP A 32 -47.52 29.39 -28.71
C ASP A 32 -47.77 27.92 -28.35
N LEU A 33 -47.28 27.49 -27.18
CA LEU A 33 -47.57 26.18 -26.62
C LEU A 33 -48.89 26.25 -25.84
N GLU A 34 -49.68 25.17 -25.90
CA GLU A 34 -50.88 25.06 -25.08
C GLU A 34 -50.52 25.10 -23.58
N PRO A 35 -51.32 25.78 -22.74
CA PRO A 35 -51.05 25.85 -21.31
C PRO A 35 -51.14 24.45 -20.70
N VAL A 36 -50.06 24.03 -20.02
CA VAL A 36 -49.98 22.75 -19.31
C VAL A 36 -50.43 22.94 -17.87
N SER A 37 -51.17 21.96 -17.32
CA SER A 37 -51.54 21.97 -15.90
C SER A 37 -50.30 21.97 -15.01
N CYS A 38 -50.30 22.81 -13.98
CA CYS A 38 -49.25 22.87 -12.97
C CYS A 38 -49.01 21.52 -12.28
N VAL A 39 -50.03 20.66 -12.22
CA VAL A 39 -49.95 19.32 -11.62
C VAL A 39 -48.84 18.48 -12.28
N TYR A 40 -48.70 18.56 -13.60
CA TYR A 40 -47.66 17.81 -14.32
C TYR A 40 -46.25 18.29 -13.96
N LEU A 41 -46.08 19.57 -13.64
CA LEU A 41 -44.79 20.11 -13.22
C LEU A 41 -44.35 19.50 -11.87
N PHE A 42 -45.26 19.42 -10.91
CA PHE A 42 -44.97 18.84 -9.59
C PHE A 42 -44.86 17.30 -9.61
N GLN A 43 -45.44 16.64 -10.61
CA GLN A 43 -45.23 15.22 -10.88
C GLN A 43 -43.86 14.95 -11.53
N LEU A 44 -43.43 15.80 -12.46
CA LEU A 44 -42.12 15.68 -13.09
C LEU A 44 -40.98 16.00 -12.10
N PHE A 45 -41.20 16.94 -11.18
CA PHE A 45 -40.25 17.35 -10.16
C PHE A 45 -40.77 17.00 -8.75
N PRO A 46 -40.64 15.74 -8.31
CA PRO A 46 -41.11 15.27 -7.00
C PRO A 46 -40.53 16.05 -5.81
N PHE A 47 -39.33 16.61 -5.96
CA PHE A 47 -38.68 17.47 -4.97
C PHE A 47 -38.72 18.93 -5.40
N SER A 48 -39.91 19.51 -5.47
CA SER A 48 -40.10 20.92 -5.80
C SER A 48 -40.94 21.64 -4.75
N ILE A 49 -40.67 22.93 -4.55
CA ILE A 49 -41.38 23.77 -3.58
C ILE A 49 -41.72 25.09 -4.25
N ALA A 50 -42.98 25.48 -4.26
CA ALA A 50 -43.43 26.78 -4.77
C ALA A 50 -43.96 27.63 -3.62
N PHE A 51 -43.47 28.86 -3.52
CA PHE A 51 -43.91 29.83 -2.51
C PHE A 51 -44.06 31.23 -3.10
N ASP A 52 -44.93 32.03 -2.48
CA ASP A 52 -45.27 33.36 -2.96
C ASP A 52 -44.43 34.49 -2.35
N ARG A 53 -44.75 35.73 -2.71
CA ARG A 53 -44.09 36.94 -2.18
C ARG A 53 -44.14 37.08 -0.67
N THR A 54 -45.14 36.50 -0.03
CA THR A 54 -45.32 36.53 1.43
C THR A 54 -44.50 35.46 2.14
N MET A 55 -43.68 34.70 1.40
CA MET A 55 -42.93 33.54 1.90
C MET A 55 -43.85 32.40 2.35
N THR A 56 -45.06 32.33 1.80
CA THR A 56 -46.04 31.27 2.09
C THR A 56 -45.96 30.18 1.03
N ILE A 57 -45.91 28.91 1.46
CA ILE A 57 -45.87 27.76 0.55
C ILE A 57 -47.24 27.64 -0.16
N ARG A 58 -47.23 27.63 -1.50
CA ARG A 58 -48.43 27.42 -2.33
C ARG A 58 -48.59 25.97 -2.72
N GLU A 59 -47.53 25.35 -3.21
CA GLU A 59 -47.54 23.97 -3.71
C GLU A 59 -46.21 23.28 -3.48
N VAL A 60 -46.26 21.96 -3.37
CA VAL A 60 -45.13 21.11 -3.04
C VAL A 60 -45.17 19.84 -3.90
N GLY A 61 -44.00 19.36 -4.32
CA GLY A 61 -43.85 18.12 -5.06
C GLY A 61 -44.32 16.90 -4.27
N GLU A 62 -44.71 15.85 -4.99
CA GLU A 62 -45.33 14.64 -4.42
C GLU A 62 -44.46 13.99 -3.34
N LYS A 63 -43.15 13.87 -3.56
CA LYS A 63 -42.25 13.22 -2.58
C LYS A 63 -41.95 14.07 -1.37
N ILE A 64 -41.92 15.39 -1.52
CA ILE A 64 -41.86 16.26 -0.34
C ILE A 64 -43.19 16.17 0.43
N ARG A 65 -44.32 16.03 -0.25
CA ARG A 65 -45.60 15.80 0.43
C ARG A 65 -45.61 14.50 1.24
N GLU A 66 -45.11 13.41 0.67
CA GLU A 66 -45.00 12.10 1.35
C GLU A 66 -44.01 12.10 2.52
N LEU A 67 -42.82 12.67 2.33
CA LEU A 67 -41.76 12.66 3.37
C LEU A 67 -42.05 13.59 4.55
N PHE A 68 -42.72 14.72 4.30
CA PHE A 68 -42.85 15.82 5.27
C PHE A 68 -44.28 16.12 5.71
N GLY A 69 -45.28 15.29 5.33
CA GLY A 69 -46.67 15.50 5.71
C GLY A 69 -47.31 16.72 5.03
N GLY A 70 -47.03 16.91 3.74
CA GLY A 70 -47.20 18.18 3.03
C GLY A 70 -48.62 18.75 2.88
N GLU A 71 -49.68 18.03 3.26
CA GLU A 71 -51.02 18.64 3.36
C GLU A 71 -51.08 19.74 4.43
N GLU A 72 -50.25 19.63 5.48
CA GLU A 72 -50.16 20.65 6.54
C GLU A 72 -49.22 21.81 6.18
N MET A 73 -48.38 21.68 5.16
CA MET A 73 -47.36 22.67 4.80
C MET A 73 -47.90 23.80 3.91
N VAL A 74 -48.92 23.50 3.10
CA VAL A 74 -49.51 24.48 2.18
C VAL A 74 -50.24 25.55 2.98
N GLY A 75 -49.93 26.82 2.72
CA GLY A 75 -50.49 27.96 3.45
C GLY A 75 -49.69 28.39 4.69
N LEU A 76 -48.59 27.72 5.01
CA LEU A 76 -47.68 28.10 6.10
C LEU A 76 -46.40 28.80 5.60
N PRO A 77 -45.69 29.55 6.48
CA PRO A 77 -44.42 30.18 6.15
C PRO A 77 -43.33 29.13 5.85
N VAL A 78 -42.60 29.34 4.76
CA VAL A 78 -41.55 28.41 4.27
C VAL A 78 -40.39 28.23 5.26
N GLU A 79 -40.09 29.27 6.04
CA GLU A 79 -39.03 29.28 7.07
C GLU A 79 -39.28 28.30 8.22
N THR A 80 -40.54 27.90 8.42
CA THR A 80 -40.93 26.90 9.44
C THR A 80 -40.33 25.53 9.14
N PHE A 81 -40.13 25.22 7.85
CA PHE A 81 -39.75 23.89 7.39
C PHE A 81 -38.36 23.85 6.75
N PHE A 82 -37.93 24.95 6.13
CA PHE A 82 -36.70 25.01 5.36
C PHE A 82 -35.85 26.22 5.76
N LEU A 83 -34.55 25.98 5.94
CA LEU A 83 -33.56 27.05 6.13
C LEU A 83 -32.53 27.02 5.00
N ILE A 84 -32.04 28.19 4.60
CA ILE A 84 -30.95 28.26 3.62
C ILE A 84 -29.65 27.86 4.31
N HIS A 85 -29.09 26.71 3.91
CA HIS A 85 -27.79 26.23 4.34
C HIS A 85 -26.66 26.95 3.57
N ARG A 86 -26.81 27.05 2.24
CA ARG A 86 -25.88 27.78 1.36
C ARG A 86 -26.62 28.49 0.22
N PRO A 87 -26.22 29.72 -0.16
CA PRO A 87 -25.29 30.60 0.55
C PRO A 87 -25.89 31.09 1.88
N ARG A 88 -25.07 31.44 2.89
CA ARG A 88 -25.56 31.89 4.20
C ARG A 88 -26.23 33.26 4.11
N VAL A 89 -27.50 33.27 3.73
CA VAL A 89 -28.34 34.46 3.62
C VAL A 89 -29.63 34.25 4.38
N ILE A 90 -30.25 35.34 4.81
CA ILE A 90 -31.56 35.30 5.45
C ILE A 90 -32.59 34.91 4.40
N PHE A 91 -33.51 34.01 4.76
CA PHE A 91 -34.53 33.51 3.86
C PHE A 91 -35.63 34.57 3.69
N THR A 92 -35.43 35.50 2.74
CA THR A 92 -36.37 36.57 2.41
C THR A 92 -36.58 36.66 0.91
N TRP A 93 -37.76 37.14 0.49
CA TRP A 93 -38.09 37.29 -0.93
C TRP A 93 -37.05 38.09 -1.72
N ALA A 94 -36.59 39.22 -1.17
CA ALA A 94 -35.59 40.08 -1.83
C ALA A 94 -34.27 39.34 -2.09
N ASN A 95 -33.81 38.56 -1.12
CA ASN A 95 -32.58 37.77 -1.26
C ASN A 95 -32.75 36.65 -2.29
N ILE A 96 -33.87 35.92 -2.23
CA ILE A 96 -34.15 34.81 -3.16
C ILE A 96 -34.28 35.32 -4.60
N TYR A 97 -34.94 36.46 -4.79
CA TYR A 97 -35.11 37.09 -6.09
C TYR A 97 -33.76 37.37 -6.77
N ILE A 98 -32.73 37.75 -6.00
CA ILE A 98 -31.37 37.98 -6.50
C ILE A 98 -30.66 36.64 -6.76
N LEU A 99 -30.92 35.62 -5.93
CA LEU A 99 -30.28 34.30 -5.99
C LEU A 99 -30.82 33.36 -7.09
N GLN A 100 -31.69 33.83 -7.99
CA GLN A 100 -32.24 33.00 -9.07
C GLN A 100 -31.19 32.30 -9.96
N LYS A 101 -29.98 32.86 -10.05
CA LYS A 101 -28.87 32.28 -10.82
C LYS A 101 -27.92 31.40 -9.99
N VAL A 102 -28.14 31.31 -8.69
CA VAL A 102 -27.28 30.60 -7.74
C VAL A 102 -27.91 29.26 -7.39
N VAL A 103 -27.10 28.22 -7.27
CA VAL A 103 -27.52 26.94 -6.69
C VAL A 103 -27.57 27.10 -5.18
N VAL A 104 -28.76 26.89 -4.62
CA VAL A 104 -29.04 27.00 -3.20
C VAL A 104 -29.05 25.60 -2.61
N GLU A 105 -28.62 25.49 -1.36
CA GLU A 105 -28.78 24.30 -0.53
C GLU A 105 -29.72 24.69 0.61
N LEU A 106 -30.88 24.02 0.67
CA LEU A 106 -31.84 24.14 1.76
C LEU A 106 -31.68 22.98 2.72
N GLU A 107 -31.78 23.25 4.01
CA GLU A 107 -31.78 22.28 5.08
C GLU A 107 -33.22 22.11 5.59
N CYS A 108 -33.70 20.87 5.60
CA CYS A 108 -35.03 20.53 6.10
C CYS A 108 -35.00 20.35 7.62
N LEU A 109 -35.91 21.00 8.34
CA LEU A 109 -35.93 20.98 9.80
C LEU A 109 -36.59 19.72 10.37
N ASN A 110 -35.80 18.94 11.14
CA ASN A 110 -36.16 17.62 11.69
C ASN A 110 -37.38 17.55 12.64
N SER A 111 -37.92 18.68 13.10
CA SER A 111 -39.02 18.73 14.07
C SER A 111 -40.39 18.30 13.52
N HIS A 112 -40.57 18.24 12.20
CA HIS A 112 -41.88 17.99 11.55
C HIS A 112 -41.98 16.64 10.82
N PHE A 113 -40.95 15.79 10.90
CA PHE A 113 -40.95 14.47 10.26
C PHE A 113 -41.80 13.49 11.08
N THR A 114 -43.04 13.27 10.68
CA THR A 114 -43.87 12.22 11.27
C THR A 114 -44.40 11.29 10.18
N LYS A 115 -44.24 9.97 10.43
CA LYS A 115 -44.89 8.81 9.78
C LYS A 115 -44.07 7.93 8.82
N HIS A 116 -42.85 7.51 9.18
CA HIS A 116 -42.34 6.20 8.70
C HIS A 116 -41.94 5.28 9.88
N PRO A 117 -42.40 4.01 9.90
CA PRO A 117 -42.31 3.13 11.08
C PRO A 117 -40.99 2.36 11.21
N ILE A 118 -39.96 2.66 10.40
CA ILE A 118 -38.70 1.88 10.40
C ILE A 118 -37.61 2.54 11.26
N CYS A 119 -37.76 3.82 11.64
CA CYS A 119 -36.85 4.45 12.58
C CYS A 119 -37.22 4.09 14.03
N ASP A 120 -36.80 2.89 14.44
CA ASP A 120 -36.66 2.57 15.85
C ASP A 120 -35.74 3.63 16.49
N ARG A 121 -36.31 4.48 17.34
CA ARG A 121 -35.67 5.59 18.07
C ARG A 121 -34.60 5.15 19.09
N ARG A 122 -33.89 4.05 18.85
CA ARG A 122 -32.94 3.46 19.79
C ARG A 122 -31.46 3.66 19.46
N ASN A 123 -31.11 4.14 18.26
CA ASN A 123 -29.71 4.42 17.95
C ASN A 123 -29.48 5.90 17.64
N SER A 124 -28.87 6.56 18.62
CA SER A 124 -28.35 7.93 18.58
C SER A 124 -27.13 8.04 17.65
N ALA A 125 -27.33 7.84 16.35
CA ALA A 125 -26.39 8.27 15.33
C ALA A 125 -26.98 9.53 14.67
N SER A 126 -26.18 10.60 14.61
CA SER A 126 -26.56 11.95 14.20
C SER A 126 -27.58 11.98 13.07
N THR A 127 -28.84 12.30 13.38
CA THR A 127 -29.87 12.54 12.37
C THR A 127 -29.54 13.86 11.68
N ARG A 128 -28.65 13.79 10.68
CA ARG A 128 -28.32 14.93 9.86
C ARG A 128 -29.59 15.34 9.14
N ASN A 129 -29.93 16.61 9.23
CA ASN A 129 -31.07 17.18 8.50
C ASN A 129 -30.88 16.91 7.00
N LEU A 130 -31.96 16.53 6.30
CA LEU A 130 -31.91 16.32 4.86
C LEU A 130 -31.55 17.65 4.17
N LEU A 131 -30.55 17.60 3.29
CA LEU A 131 -30.17 18.74 2.48
C LEU A 131 -30.76 18.59 1.07
N LEU A 132 -31.47 19.62 0.62
CA LEU A 132 -32.02 19.72 -0.73
C LEU A 132 -31.21 20.74 -1.50
N LYS A 133 -30.57 20.33 -2.60
CA LYS A 133 -29.78 21.20 -3.46
C LYS A 133 -30.52 21.49 -4.75
N GLY A 134 -30.59 22.76 -5.15
CA GLY A 134 -31.44 23.15 -6.27
C GLY A 134 -31.27 24.57 -6.73
N GLN A 135 -32.08 24.96 -7.72
CA GLN A 135 -32.13 26.33 -8.22
C GLN A 135 -33.52 26.92 -7.96
N MET A 136 -33.55 28.20 -7.60
CA MET A 136 -34.77 28.98 -7.44
C MET A 136 -35.08 29.72 -8.75
N ARG A 137 -36.33 29.66 -9.22
CA ARG A 137 -36.79 30.31 -10.45
C ARG A 137 -38.08 31.05 -10.21
N LEU A 138 -38.15 32.29 -10.67
CA LEU A 138 -39.37 33.07 -10.67
C LEU A 138 -40.28 32.64 -11.82
N ILE A 139 -41.54 32.36 -11.52
CA ILE A 139 -42.61 32.18 -12.50
C ILE A 139 -43.42 33.48 -12.48
N GLU A 140 -43.24 34.31 -13.51
CA GLU A 140 -43.88 35.64 -13.58
C GLU A 140 -45.41 35.56 -13.57
N GLU A 141 -45.98 34.52 -14.19
CA GLU A 141 -47.42 34.27 -14.27
C GLU A 141 -48.06 33.94 -12.91
N TRP A 142 -47.32 33.28 -12.02
CA TRP A 142 -47.83 32.84 -10.71
C TRP A 142 -47.48 33.81 -9.59
N ASP A 143 -46.65 34.82 -9.89
CA ASP A 143 -46.00 35.69 -8.92
C ASP A 143 -45.38 34.91 -7.75
N ALA A 144 -44.76 33.78 -8.08
CA ALA A 144 -44.22 32.81 -7.14
C ALA A 144 -42.85 32.33 -7.58
N ILE A 145 -42.04 31.91 -6.61
CA ILE A 145 -40.73 31.30 -6.85
C ILE A 145 -40.87 29.79 -6.66
N ILE A 146 -40.46 29.04 -7.68
CA ILE A 146 -40.31 27.60 -7.61
C ILE A 146 -38.86 27.24 -7.31
N TYR A 147 -38.65 26.41 -6.31
CA TYR A 147 -37.39 25.78 -6.01
C TYR A 147 -37.39 24.37 -6.59
N LEU A 148 -36.57 24.16 -7.62
CA LEU A 148 -36.34 22.85 -8.23
C LEU A 148 -35.12 22.24 -7.59
N CYS A 149 -35.30 21.18 -6.81
CA CYS A 149 -34.23 20.64 -6.00
C CYS A 149 -34.18 19.13 -6.02
N VAL A 150 -33.10 18.62 -5.43
CA VAL A 150 -32.74 17.22 -5.40
C VAL A 150 -32.16 16.93 -4.03
N PRO A 151 -32.51 15.80 -3.39
CA PRO A 151 -31.92 15.42 -2.12
C PRO A 151 -30.44 15.09 -2.31
N LEU A 152 -29.59 15.68 -1.48
CA LEU A 152 -28.16 15.43 -1.48
C LEU A 152 -27.87 14.17 -0.66
N LEU A 153 -27.71 13.04 -1.36
CA LEU A 153 -27.46 11.72 -0.78
C LEU A 153 -26.11 11.18 -1.28
N SER A 154 -25.27 10.67 -0.38
CA SER A 154 -23.94 10.17 -0.74
C SER A 154 -23.97 8.67 -1.05
N ASN A 155 -24.78 7.91 -0.30
CA ASN A 155 -24.81 6.45 -0.34
C ASN A 155 -26.25 5.92 -0.32
N LEU A 156 -26.44 4.67 -0.78
CA LEU A 156 -27.74 3.97 -0.71
C LEU A 156 -28.27 3.82 0.73
N GLN A 157 -27.37 3.70 1.71
CA GLN A 157 -27.75 3.60 3.11
C GLN A 157 -28.39 4.89 3.64
N GLU A 158 -27.83 6.05 3.32
CA GLU A 158 -28.38 7.37 3.69
C GLU A 158 -29.77 7.57 3.05
N MET A 159 -29.95 7.10 1.81
CA MET A 159 -31.26 7.11 1.14
C MET A 159 -32.31 6.28 1.88
N GLN A 160 -31.94 5.09 2.37
CA GLN A 160 -32.83 4.23 3.17
C GLN A 160 -33.15 4.85 4.53
N GLU A 161 -32.19 5.49 5.19
CA GLU A 161 -32.38 6.16 6.48
C GLU A 161 -33.38 7.33 6.38
N VAL A 162 -33.39 8.04 5.26
CA VAL A 162 -34.36 9.11 4.96
C VAL A 162 -35.74 8.55 4.55
N GLY A 163 -35.82 7.25 4.20
CA GLY A 163 -37.05 6.62 3.72
C GLY A 163 -37.33 6.86 2.24
N LEU A 164 -36.30 7.21 1.46
CA LEU A 164 -36.38 7.36 0.02
C LEU A 164 -36.00 6.06 -0.69
N TYR A 165 -36.60 5.83 -1.85
CA TYR A 165 -36.22 4.75 -2.75
C TYR A 165 -35.55 5.30 -4.00
N LEU A 166 -34.78 4.46 -4.69
CA LEU A 166 -34.12 4.84 -5.94
C LEU A 166 -35.13 5.24 -7.03
N THR A 167 -36.36 4.73 -6.95
CA THR A 167 -37.48 5.05 -7.84
C THR A 167 -38.04 6.45 -7.63
N ASP A 168 -37.82 7.04 -6.47
CA ASP A 168 -38.34 8.38 -6.12
C ASP A 168 -37.46 9.49 -6.69
N LEU A 169 -36.23 9.18 -7.09
CA LEU A 169 -35.32 10.13 -7.73
C LEU A 169 -35.71 10.35 -9.20
N CYS A 170 -35.61 11.61 -9.65
CA CYS A 170 -35.86 11.99 -11.03
C CYS A 170 -34.95 11.23 -12.00
N LEU A 171 -35.54 10.62 -13.05
CA LEU A 171 -34.77 9.91 -14.09
C LEU A 171 -33.95 10.84 -15.00
N HIS A 172 -34.33 12.11 -15.08
CA HIS A 172 -33.68 13.10 -15.94
C HIS A 172 -32.55 13.86 -15.23
N ASP A 173 -32.30 13.56 -13.96
CA ASP A 173 -31.25 14.17 -13.14
C ASP A 173 -30.14 13.16 -12.80
N SER A 174 -28.94 13.66 -12.49
CA SER A 174 -27.77 12.84 -12.19
C SER A 174 -27.75 12.28 -10.76
N SER A 175 -28.71 12.62 -9.90
CA SER A 175 -28.77 12.12 -8.51
C SER A 175 -28.74 10.60 -8.41
N ARG A 176 -29.48 9.90 -9.28
CA ARG A 176 -29.48 8.43 -9.32
C ARG A 176 -28.08 7.87 -9.64
N GLU A 177 -27.38 8.50 -10.57
CA GLU A 177 -26.01 8.10 -10.94
C GLU A 177 -25.02 8.36 -9.80
N ILE A 178 -25.15 9.49 -9.10
CA ILE A 178 -24.29 9.85 -7.96
C ILE A 178 -24.41 8.81 -6.83
N VAL A 179 -25.63 8.46 -6.43
CA VAL A 179 -25.88 7.47 -5.37
C VAL A 179 -25.33 6.09 -5.75
N LEU A 180 -25.50 5.69 -7.02
CA LEU A 180 -24.95 4.43 -7.52
C LEU A 180 -23.42 4.44 -7.62
N ALA A 181 -22.81 5.57 -8.01
CA ALA A 181 -21.37 5.72 -8.10
C ALA A 181 -20.69 5.63 -6.73
N GLY A 182 -21.31 6.20 -5.68
CA GLY A 182 -20.83 6.06 -4.29
C GLY A 182 -20.73 4.60 -3.85
N TRP A 183 -21.75 3.79 -4.17
CA TRP A 183 -21.76 2.36 -3.88
C TRP A 183 -20.66 1.59 -4.63
N GLN A 184 -20.50 1.85 -5.93
CA GLN A 184 -19.45 1.20 -6.74
C GLN A 184 -18.03 1.53 -6.25
N HIS A 185 -17.79 2.77 -5.81
CA HIS A 185 -16.49 3.17 -5.28
C HIS A 185 -16.17 2.47 -3.96
N GLY A 186 -17.15 2.30 -3.07
CA GLY A 186 -16.97 1.56 -1.82
C GLY A 186 -16.48 0.14 -2.05
N ALA A 187 -17.19 -0.62 -2.88
CA ALA A 187 -16.82 -2.01 -3.19
C ALA A 187 -15.44 -2.12 -3.87
N ARG A 188 -15.12 -1.21 -4.80
CA ARG A 188 -13.82 -1.22 -5.49
C ARG A 188 -12.66 -0.92 -4.54
N LEU A 189 -12.88 -0.05 -3.56
CA LEU A 189 -11.90 0.31 -2.56
C LEU A 189 -11.60 -0.88 -1.64
N GLU A 190 -12.64 -1.58 -1.18
CA GLU A 190 -12.51 -2.79 -0.34
C GLU A 190 -11.69 -3.89 -1.04
N ILE A 191 -12.03 -4.24 -2.28
CA ILE A 191 -11.27 -5.20 -3.10
C ILE A 191 -9.80 -4.76 -3.27
N SER A 192 -9.56 -3.46 -3.42
CA SER A 192 -8.20 -2.93 -3.58
C SER A 192 -7.40 -3.05 -2.28
N TYR A 193 -8.03 -2.86 -1.12
CA TYR A 193 -7.41 -3.05 0.20
C TYR A 193 -7.03 -4.51 0.43
N GLU A 194 -7.94 -5.45 0.21
CA GLU A 194 -7.67 -6.89 0.35
C GLU A 194 -6.48 -7.33 -0.52
N LYS A 195 -6.45 -6.86 -1.78
CA LYS A 195 -5.36 -7.14 -2.71
C LYS A 195 -4.02 -6.58 -2.23
N GLN A 196 -4.03 -5.42 -1.58
CA GLN A 196 -2.83 -4.81 -1.06
C GLN A 196 -2.31 -5.55 0.18
N GLU A 197 -3.20 -6.02 1.04
CA GLU A 197 -2.86 -6.85 2.20
C GLU A 197 -2.24 -8.18 1.75
N GLU A 198 -2.84 -8.85 0.76
CA GLU A 198 -2.30 -10.11 0.22
C GLU A 198 -0.90 -9.91 -0.37
N ARG A 199 -0.68 -8.81 -1.09
CA ARG A 199 0.64 -8.45 -1.63
C ARG A 199 1.66 -8.21 -0.52
N SER A 200 1.26 -7.49 0.53
CA SER A 200 2.12 -7.25 1.69
C SER A 200 2.55 -8.57 2.35
N ARG A 201 1.60 -9.49 2.53
CA ARG A 201 1.89 -10.81 3.10
C ARG A 201 2.84 -11.64 2.23
N LYS A 202 2.62 -11.64 0.91
CA LYS A 202 3.53 -12.33 -0.04
C LYS A 202 4.93 -11.72 -0.03
N LEU A 203 5.03 -10.40 0.04
CA LEU A 203 6.31 -9.70 0.12
C LEU A 203 7.06 -10.08 1.39
N GLU A 204 6.40 -10.10 2.54
CA GLU A 204 7.01 -10.49 3.82
C GLU A 204 7.55 -11.94 3.76
N GLN A 205 6.77 -12.87 3.18
CA GLN A 205 7.21 -14.25 3.00
C GLN A 205 8.42 -14.35 2.08
N ASN A 206 8.45 -13.57 1.00
CA ASN A 206 9.58 -13.56 0.06
C ASN A 206 10.84 -12.95 0.70
N LEU A 207 10.70 -11.91 1.51
CA LEU A 207 11.82 -11.32 2.25
C LEU A 207 12.42 -12.32 3.24
N LYS A 208 11.59 -13.03 4.02
CA LYS A 208 12.07 -14.09 4.92
C LYS A 208 12.86 -15.16 4.17
N LYS A 209 12.35 -15.63 3.04
CA LYS A 209 13.07 -16.59 2.18
C LYS A 209 14.38 -16.00 1.65
N ALA A 210 14.38 -14.75 1.22
CA ALA A 210 15.58 -14.10 0.73
C ALA A 210 16.67 -14.01 1.82
N ASP A 211 16.29 -13.71 3.05
CA ASP A 211 17.20 -13.70 4.20
C ASP A 211 17.75 -15.11 4.51
N GLU A 212 16.90 -16.14 4.48
CA GLU A 212 17.33 -17.54 4.64
C GLU A 212 18.34 -17.96 3.55
N TRP A 213 18.07 -17.62 2.29
CA TRP A 213 18.96 -17.92 1.17
C TRP A 213 20.27 -17.15 1.26
N LYS A 214 20.20 -15.88 1.70
CA LYS A 214 21.38 -15.06 1.93
C LYS A 214 22.26 -15.66 3.02
N GLN A 215 21.67 -16.08 4.15
CA GLN A 215 22.41 -16.72 5.24
C GLN A 215 23.08 -18.02 4.78
N LYS A 216 22.35 -18.88 4.07
CA LYS A 216 22.94 -20.12 3.49
C LYS A 216 24.08 -19.84 2.51
N GLY A 217 23.96 -18.76 1.74
CA GLY A 217 25.02 -18.31 0.83
C GLY A 217 26.26 -17.83 1.57
N ASP A 218 26.07 -17.01 2.62
CA ASP A 218 27.15 -16.53 3.49
C ASP A 218 27.84 -17.71 4.22
N ASP A 219 27.08 -18.65 4.76
CA ASP A 219 27.61 -19.84 5.45
C ASP A 219 28.46 -20.71 4.51
N LEU A 220 27.99 -20.94 3.28
CA LEU A 220 28.75 -21.68 2.28
C LEU A 220 30.03 -20.95 1.88
N LEU A 221 29.97 -19.63 1.68
CA LEU A 221 31.15 -18.83 1.33
C LEU A 221 32.22 -18.91 2.43
N TYR A 222 31.82 -18.76 3.69
CA TYR A 222 32.74 -18.84 4.84
C TYR A 222 33.26 -20.25 5.12
N SER A 223 32.62 -21.29 4.56
CA SER A 223 33.14 -22.67 4.60
C SER A 223 34.29 -22.91 3.61
N MET A 224 34.40 -22.10 2.55
CA MET A 224 35.42 -22.25 1.51
C MET A 224 36.59 -21.29 1.69
N ILE A 225 36.33 -20.06 2.13
CA ILE A 225 37.32 -18.98 2.22
C ILE A 225 37.24 -18.34 3.61
N PRO A 226 38.36 -17.92 4.22
CA PRO A 226 38.33 -17.25 5.49
C PRO A 226 37.42 -16.02 5.52
N LYS A 227 36.72 -15.81 6.63
CA LYS A 227 35.77 -14.70 6.82
C LYS A 227 36.38 -13.32 6.51
N ALA A 228 37.63 -13.09 6.92
CA ALA A 228 38.33 -11.83 6.69
C ALA A 228 38.50 -11.53 5.18
N VAL A 229 38.91 -12.54 4.41
CA VAL A 229 39.09 -12.45 2.95
C VAL A 229 37.74 -12.35 2.24
N ALA A 230 36.76 -13.18 2.63
CA ALA A 230 35.43 -13.18 2.05
C ALA A 230 34.69 -11.84 2.23
N LEU A 231 34.86 -11.16 3.36
CA LEU A 231 34.28 -9.83 3.60
C LEU A 231 34.90 -8.77 2.69
N ARG A 232 36.22 -8.79 2.50
CA ARG A 232 36.93 -7.86 1.61
C ARG A 232 36.49 -8.02 0.16
N LEU A 233 36.42 -9.27 -0.33
CA LEU A 233 35.90 -9.59 -1.66
C LEU A 233 34.43 -9.15 -1.82
N ARG A 234 33.60 -9.34 -0.79
CA ARG A 234 32.18 -8.89 -0.82
C ARG A 234 32.05 -7.37 -0.86
N ASN A 235 32.99 -6.64 -0.29
CA ASN A 235 33.04 -5.17 -0.34
C ASN A 235 33.52 -4.63 -1.69
N GLY A 236 33.90 -5.51 -2.63
CA GLY A 236 34.36 -5.15 -3.97
C GLY A 236 35.86 -4.87 -4.08
N GLU A 237 36.66 -5.29 -3.10
CA GLU A 237 38.12 -5.26 -3.23
C GLU A 237 38.60 -6.30 -4.25
N ASP A 238 39.62 -5.93 -5.03
CA ASP A 238 40.21 -6.85 -6.01
C ASP A 238 40.90 -8.03 -5.31
N ALA A 239 40.78 -9.22 -5.90
CA ALA A 239 41.38 -10.43 -5.34
C ALA A 239 42.90 -10.32 -5.14
N ILE A 240 43.58 -9.57 -6.01
CA ILE A 240 45.02 -9.34 -5.96
C ILE A 240 45.40 -8.46 -4.76
N GLU A 241 44.60 -7.47 -4.43
CA GLU A 241 44.82 -6.59 -3.26
C GLU A 241 44.50 -7.29 -1.94
N THR A 242 43.86 -8.46 -2.00
CA THR A 242 43.55 -9.28 -0.83
C THR A 242 44.70 -10.23 -0.48
N CYS A 243 45.66 -10.44 -1.39
CA CYS A 243 46.87 -11.23 -1.12
C CYS A 243 47.74 -10.56 -0.05
N GLU A 244 48.07 -11.30 1.01
CA GLU A 244 48.93 -10.83 2.10
C GLU A 244 50.10 -11.80 2.30
N SER A 245 51.29 -11.27 2.57
CA SER A 245 52.44 -12.08 2.97
C SER A 245 52.50 -12.21 4.49
N PHE A 246 52.61 -13.44 4.98
CA PHE A 246 52.76 -13.72 6.41
C PHE A 246 54.20 -14.14 6.71
N ASP A 247 54.78 -13.57 7.75
CA ASP A 247 56.21 -13.75 8.11
C ASP A 247 56.42 -14.93 9.07
N ASP A 248 55.44 -15.15 9.96
CA ASP A 248 55.45 -16.20 10.98
C ASP A 248 54.25 -17.12 10.77
N VAL A 249 54.48 -18.26 10.11
CA VAL A 249 53.45 -19.26 9.84
C VAL A 249 53.99 -20.66 10.07
N THR A 250 53.15 -21.52 10.63
CA THR A 250 53.44 -22.95 10.73
C THR A 250 52.50 -23.70 9.80
N VAL A 251 53.06 -24.53 8.94
CA VAL A 251 52.33 -25.37 8.00
C VAL A 251 52.52 -26.83 8.40
N LEU A 252 51.44 -27.59 8.39
CA LEU A 252 51.45 -29.03 8.63
C LEU A 252 50.85 -29.76 7.43
N PHE A 253 51.53 -30.83 7.04
CA PHE A 253 51.11 -31.77 6.01
C PHE A 253 50.84 -33.12 6.65
N GLY A 254 49.58 -33.59 6.59
CA GLY A 254 49.17 -34.91 7.00
C GLY A 254 48.86 -35.77 5.77
N GLU A 255 49.38 -36.98 5.70
CA GLU A 255 49.14 -37.91 4.58
C GLU A 255 48.75 -39.28 5.13
N ILE A 256 47.78 -39.94 4.51
CA ILE A 256 47.46 -41.35 4.79
C ILE A 256 48.55 -42.24 4.16
N VAL A 257 49.21 -43.04 4.98
CA VAL A 257 50.30 -43.93 4.55
C VAL A 257 49.73 -45.09 3.74
N GLU A 258 50.44 -45.50 2.68
CA GLU A 258 50.08 -46.66 1.84
C GLU A 258 48.67 -46.57 1.24
N PHE A 259 48.17 -45.35 0.99
CA PHE A 259 46.83 -45.12 0.47
C PHE A 259 46.55 -45.86 -0.86
N ALA A 260 47.55 -46.01 -1.73
CA ALA A 260 47.42 -46.78 -2.97
C ALA A 260 47.15 -48.28 -2.71
N GLU A 261 47.76 -48.86 -1.68
CA GLU A 261 47.53 -50.26 -1.29
C GLU A 261 46.18 -50.42 -0.59
N LEU A 262 45.76 -49.43 0.19
CA LEU A 262 44.43 -49.36 0.78
C LEU A 262 43.34 -49.31 -0.29
N CYS A 263 43.53 -48.50 -1.34
CA CYS A 263 42.64 -48.45 -2.51
C CYS A 263 42.63 -49.73 -3.34
N ALA A 264 43.72 -50.50 -3.34
CA ALA A 264 43.80 -51.76 -4.07
C ALA A 264 43.02 -52.89 -3.37
N ARG A 265 42.82 -52.79 -2.05
CA ARG A 265 42.11 -53.79 -1.24
C ARG A 265 40.63 -53.47 -1.05
N LEU A 266 40.32 -52.18 -0.83
CA LEU A 266 38.96 -51.71 -0.58
C LEU A 266 38.18 -51.46 -1.88
N THR A 267 36.85 -51.50 -1.78
CA THR A 267 36.02 -50.94 -2.85
C THR A 267 36.17 -49.42 -2.91
N ALA A 268 35.91 -48.83 -4.09
CA ALA A 268 35.98 -47.37 -4.26
C ALA A 268 35.12 -46.60 -3.25
N MET A 269 33.94 -47.13 -2.88
CA MET A 269 33.05 -46.49 -1.90
C MET A 269 33.62 -46.56 -0.47
N GLU A 270 34.21 -47.70 -0.09
CA GLU A 270 34.85 -47.87 1.22
C GLU A 270 36.10 -46.99 1.36
N ALA A 271 36.91 -46.89 0.30
CA ALA A 271 38.06 -45.99 0.29
C ALA A 271 37.66 -44.52 0.45
N VAL A 272 36.62 -44.07 -0.26
CA VAL A 272 36.09 -42.69 -0.12
C VAL A 272 35.53 -42.45 1.28
N THR A 273 34.82 -43.43 1.85
CA THR A 273 34.28 -43.33 3.21
C THR A 273 35.41 -43.21 4.24
N CYS A 274 36.46 -44.03 4.11
CA CYS A 274 37.64 -43.98 4.98
C CYS A 274 38.33 -42.61 4.95
N ILE A 275 38.56 -42.05 3.75
CA ILE A 275 39.12 -40.69 3.61
C ILE A 275 38.22 -39.66 4.27
N ASN A 276 36.91 -39.75 4.01
CA ASN A 276 35.95 -38.80 4.54
C ASN A 276 35.91 -38.85 6.08
N ASP A 277 36.03 -40.02 6.69
CA ASP A 277 36.06 -40.18 8.14
C ASP A 277 37.35 -39.59 8.75
N VAL A 278 38.50 -39.85 8.14
CA VAL A 278 39.79 -39.28 8.57
C VAL A 278 39.78 -37.75 8.44
N PHE A 279 39.33 -37.22 7.31
CA PHE A 279 39.26 -35.78 7.08
C PHE A 279 38.20 -35.09 7.94
N SER A 280 37.05 -35.73 8.18
CA SER A 280 36.04 -35.22 9.12
C SER A 280 36.59 -35.16 10.54
N LEU A 281 37.49 -36.08 10.90
CA LEU A 281 38.16 -36.04 12.20
C LEU A 281 39.19 -34.93 12.26
N PHE A 282 39.99 -34.74 11.21
CA PHE A 282 40.93 -33.63 11.12
C PHE A 282 40.21 -32.29 11.16
N ASP A 283 39.08 -32.15 10.47
CA ASP A 283 38.26 -30.93 10.47
C ASP A 283 37.75 -30.58 11.88
N LYS A 284 37.40 -31.57 12.71
CA LYS A 284 37.05 -31.33 14.12
C LYS A 284 38.25 -30.86 14.95
N VAL A 285 39.43 -31.41 14.69
CA VAL A 285 40.66 -31.01 15.37
C VAL A 285 41.06 -29.60 14.95
N THR A 286 40.96 -29.27 13.67
CA THR A 286 41.30 -27.93 13.18
C THR A 286 40.39 -26.85 13.77
N ASP A 287 39.09 -27.12 13.88
CA ASP A 287 38.13 -26.25 14.57
C ASP A 287 38.47 -26.08 16.07
N ALA A 288 38.87 -27.15 16.76
CA ALA A 288 39.17 -27.13 18.19
C ALA A 288 40.42 -26.31 18.55
N TYR A 289 41.48 -26.41 17.73
CA TYR A 289 42.73 -25.64 17.91
C TYR A 289 42.76 -24.35 17.10
N ASN A 290 41.65 -24.04 16.39
CA ASN A 290 41.44 -22.80 15.66
C ASN A 290 42.57 -22.55 14.64
N VAL A 291 42.94 -23.62 13.93
CA VAL A 291 43.93 -23.64 12.83
C VAL A 291 43.20 -23.73 11.49
N PHE A 292 43.72 -23.10 10.45
CA PHE A 292 43.03 -22.99 9.17
C PHE A 292 43.38 -24.16 8.26
N LYS A 293 42.36 -24.83 7.70
CA LYS A 293 42.52 -25.86 6.68
C LYS A 293 42.73 -25.22 5.32
N VAL A 294 43.78 -25.64 4.63
CA VAL A 294 44.09 -25.22 3.25
C VAL A 294 43.55 -26.27 2.27
N GLU A 295 43.30 -25.89 1.01
CA GLU A 295 42.87 -26.82 -0.02
C GLU A 295 43.85 -28.00 -0.15
N THR A 296 43.28 -29.21 -0.09
CA THR A 296 44.02 -30.48 -0.11
C THR A 296 44.16 -31.00 -1.53
N VAL A 297 45.33 -31.53 -1.89
CA VAL A 297 45.54 -32.23 -3.17
C VAL A 297 45.57 -33.74 -2.92
N GLY A 298 44.48 -34.43 -3.28
CA GLY A 298 44.37 -35.88 -3.17
C GLY A 298 44.36 -36.38 -1.73
N GLN A 299 45.40 -37.13 -1.34
CA GLN A 299 45.53 -37.80 -0.04
C GLN A 299 46.27 -36.98 1.03
N VAL A 300 46.67 -35.74 0.70
CA VAL A 300 47.43 -34.85 1.59
C VAL A 300 46.52 -33.79 2.18
N TYR A 301 46.38 -33.80 3.50
CA TYR A 301 45.71 -32.78 4.30
C TYR A 301 46.68 -31.68 4.68
N MET A 302 46.39 -30.43 4.33
CA MET A 302 47.23 -29.29 4.65
C MET A 302 46.50 -28.35 5.61
N LEU A 303 47.19 -27.94 6.67
CA LEU A 303 46.69 -26.92 7.59
C LEU A 303 47.78 -25.89 7.89
N VAL A 304 47.35 -24.69 8.23
CA VAL A 304 48.22 -23.56 8.55
C VAL A 304 47.74 -22.87 9.81
N SER A 305 48.69 -22.39 10.61
CA SER A 305 48.44 -21.46 11.71
C SER A 305 49.34 -20.24 11.56
N GLY A 306 48.85 -19.08 12.00
CA GLY A 306 49.47 -17.78 11.74
C GLY A 306 48.98 -17.09 10.46
N ALA A 307 48.17 -17.78 9.66
CA ALA A 307 47.43 -17.23 8.52
C ALA A 307 46.03 -17.87 8.43
N PRO A 308 45.00 -17.12 8.00
CA PRO A 308 45.02 -15.68 7.67
C PRO A 308 45.04 -14.77 8.90
N GLU A 309 44.78 -15.30 10.10
CA GLU A 309 44.90 -14.57 11.35
C GLU A 309 46.30 -14.76 11.95
N ARG A 310 47.04 -13.65 12.12
CA ARG A 310 48.36 -13.66 12.74
C ARG A 310 48.23 -14.01 14.22
N ARG A 311 49.00 -15.00 14.66
CA ARG A 311 49.00 -15.47 16.06
C ARG A 311 50.40 -15.84 16.51
N PRO A 312 50.83 -15.45 17.72
CA PRO A 312 52.17 -15.75 18.23
C PRO A 312 52.34 -17.21 18.67
N ASP A 313 51.24 -17.91 18.96
CA ASP A 313 51.19 -19.31 19.40
C ASP A 313 50.96 -20.30 18.25
N HIS A 314 51.19 -19.87 17.00
CA HIS A 314 50.94 -20.65 15.79
C HIS A 314 51.59 -22.04 15.82
N ALA A 315 52.88 -22.13 16.18
CA ALA A 315 53.59 -23.40 16.26
C ALA A 315 53.04 -24.32 17.38
N GLN A 316 52.65 -23.74 18.52
CA GLN A 316 52.11 -24.52 19.64
C GLN A 316 50.74 -25.13 19.29
N ASN A 317 49.89 -24.38 18.60
CA ASN A 317 48.57 -24.85 18.18
C ASN A 317 48.68 -25.96 17.12
N VAL A 318 49.59 -25.82 16.16
CA VAL A 318 49.85 -26.87 15.17
C VAL A 318 50.43 -28.12 15.81
N ALA A 319 51.41 -28.00 16.71
CA ALA A 319 51.97 -29.16 17.41
C ALA A 319 50.92 -29.91 18.25
N ARG A 320 50.02 -29.18 18.93
CA ARG A 320 48.89 -29.79 19.67
C ARG A 320 47.90 -30.47 18.73
N ALA A 321 47.53 -29.81 17.63
CA ALA A 321 46.66 -30.37 16.62
C ALA A 321 47.27 -31.65 16.03
N ALA A 322 48.56 -31.67 15.72
CA ALA A 322 49.29 -32.84 15.21
C ALA A 322 49.20 -34.04 16.17
N LEU A 323 49.45 -33.80 17.46
CA LEU A 323 49.38 -34.85 18.48
C LEU A 323 47.96 -35.40 18.62
N ASP A 324 46.95 -34.53 18.61
CA ASP A 324 45.55 -34.94 18.72
C ASP A 324 45.07 -35.69 17.47
N MET A 325 45.46 -35.24 16.27
CA MET A 325 45.21 -35.94 15.01
C MET A 325 45.76 -37.37 15.04
N ILE A 326 47.01 -37.57 15.46
CA ILE A 326 47.62 -38.91 15.57
C ILE A 326 46.87 -39.75 16.61
N ALA A 327 46.59 -39.18 17.78
CA ALA A 327 45.93 -39.89 18.86
C ALA A 327 44.50 -40.31 18.50
N GLN A 328 43.79 -39.51 17.71
CA GLN A 328 42.43 -39.82 17.27
C GLN A 328 42.40 -40.80 16.10
N VAL A 329 43.28 -40.65 15.11
CA VAL A 329 43.38 -41.61 13.99
C VAL A 329 43.81 -42.99 14.45
N SER A 330 44.69 -43.08 15.46
CA SER A 330 45.11 -44.38 16.02
C SER A 330 43.96 -45.21 16.61
N LYS A 331 42.81 -44.59 16.88
CA LYS A 331 41.59 -45.24 17.37
C LYS A 331 40.64 -45.66 16.24
N MET A 332 40.90 -45.23 15.01
CA MET A 332 40.11 -45.56 13.84
C MET A 332 40.62 -46.86 13.21
N THR A 333 39.66 -47.75 12.93
CA THR A 333 39.89 -49.00 12.20
C THR A 333 39.11 -48.97 10.91
N THR A 334 39.73 -49.43 9.83
CA THR A 334 39.10 -49.59 8.52
C THR A 334 38.07 -50.73 8.55
N SER A 335 37.20 -50.82 7.54
CA SER A 335 36.25 -51.94 7.35
C SER A 335 36.93 -53.33 7.39
N ASP A 336 38.21 -53.39 7.01
CA ASP A 336 39.03 -54.61 7.01
C ASP A 336 39.65 -54.94 8.38
N GLY A 337 39.42 -54.12 9.42
CA GLY A 337 39.96 -54.30 10.77
C GLY A 337 41.41 -53.84 10.97
N GLU A 338 42.03 -53.23 9.95
CA GLU A 338 43.36 -52.64 10.05
C GLU A 338 43.31 -51.17 10.52
N ASN A 339 44.34 -50.79 11.28
CA ASN A 339 44.49 -49.41 11.75
C ASN A 339 44.91 -48.50 10.60
N VAL A 340 44.29 -47.32 10.52
CA VAL A 340 44.72 -46.29 9.56
C VAL A 340 46.02 -45.65 10.07
N LEU A 341 47.04 -45.65 9.21
CA LEU A 341 48.31 -45.00 9.51
C LEU A 341 48.37 -43.64 8.82
N VAL A 342 48.74 -42.61 9.58
CA VAL A 342 48.94 -41.25 9.07
C VAL A 342 50.36 -40.82 9.34
N ARG A 343 50.97 -40.18 8.34
CA ARG A 343 52.25 -39.49 8.45
C ARG A 343 51.98 -38.00 8.57
N ILE A 344 52.53 -37.37 9.60
CA ILE A 344 52.44 -35.92 9.79
C ILE A 344 53.85 -35.32 9.68
N GLY A 345 54.01 -34.36 8.76
CA GLY A 345 55.19 -33.52 8.64
C GLY A 345 54.84 -32.08 9.02
N GLU A 346 55.65 -31.48 9.88
CA GLU A 346 55.51 -30.07 10.27
C GLU A 346 56.68 -29.27 9.70
N THR A 347 56.38 -28.13 9.07
CA THR A 347 57.36 -27.15 8.63
C THR A 347 57.03 -25.82 9.28
N ILE A 348 57.95 -25.31 10.08
CA ILE A 348 57.85 -23.99 10.70
C ILE A 348 58.61 -23.01 9.82
N SER A 349 57.90 -22.04 9.25
CA SER A 349 58.50 -20.92 8.55
C SER A 349 58.64 -19.74 9.52
N VAL A 350 59.88 -19.44 9.92
CA VAL A 350 60.22 -18.25 10.71
C VAL A 350 61.09 -17.35 9.85
N ASN A 351 60.68 -16.10 9.62
CA ASN A 351 61.37 -15.12 8.77
C ASN A 351 61.50 -15.50 7.27
N GLN A 352 60.66 -16.40 6.74
CA GLN A 352 60.53 -16.61 5.30
C GLN A 352 59.13 -16.20 4.85
N ARG A 353 59.04 -15.18 3.98
CA ARG A 353 57.79 -14.68 3.40
C ARG A 353 57.06 -15.82 2.71
N THR A 354 55.99 -16.30 3.33
CA THR A 354 55.08 -17.25 2.69
C THR A 354 53.91 -16.46 2.14
N MET A 355 53.71 -16.54 0.83
CA MET A 355 52.55 -15.98 0.14
C MET A 355 51.46 -17.05 0.19
N ILE A 356 50.34 -16.75 0.85
CA ILE A 356 49.22 -17.67 1.05
C ILE A 356 48.01 -17.10 0.34
#